data_AF-A0A3N5YDN1-F1
#
_entry.id   AF-A0A3N5YDN1-F1
#
_cell.length_a   1.000
_cell.length_b   1.000
_cell.length_c   1.000
_cell.angle_alpha   90.00
_cell.angle_beta   90.00
_cell.angle_gamma   90.00
#
_symmetry.space_group_name_H-M   'P 1'
#
loop_
_entity.id
_entity.type
_entity.pdbx_description
1 polymer ?
#
loop_
_entity_poly.entity_id
_entity_poly.type
_entity_poly.pdbx_seq_one_letter_code
_entity_poly.pdbx_strand_id
1 'polypeptide(L)'
;MKKTKIACFVIAAFLPILFGTPLVFAHCDGLDGPVVNAARKALETGDVNLALAWVQKADETEIKAAFEKTMTVRRLNRQAQDLADMYFFETLVRVHRAGEGAPYTGLKPAGRDLGPAIPAGDKAIETRSAEALLQLLTSEVRQGLHARFHEAVEKANYAKDDVHAGRAFVKAYVEYIHYVEQLYAAAKRPAGGHMHEAETMSAVEHQHE
;
A
#
# COMPACT_ATOMS: atom_id res chain seq x y z
N MET A 1 -37.51 -9.87 -53.36
CA MET A 1 -37.33 -8.51 -52.80
C MET A 1 -36.75 -8.62 -51.39
N LYS A 2 -35.60 -7.94 -51.20
CA LYS A 2 -34.72 -7.71 -50.04
C LYS A 2 -34.87 -8.59 -48.78
N LYS A 3 -33.85 -9.43 -48.57
CA LYS A 3 -33.51 -10.11 -47.30
C LYS A 3 -32.86 -9.08 -46.35
N THR A 4 -33.42 -8.87 -45.17
CA THR A 4 -32.82 -8.03 -44.13
C THR A 4 -31.98 -8.91 -43.21
N LYS A 5 -30.67 -8.68 -43.18
CA LYS A 5 -29.72 -9.41 -42.34
C LYS A 5 -29.83 -8.90 -40.90
N ILE A 6 -30.10 -9.79 -39.95
CA ILE A 6 -29.96 -9.51 -38.52
C ILE A 6 -28.47 -9.53 -38.21
N ALA A 7 -27.88 -8.36 -37.96
CA ALA A 7 -26.52 -8.25 -37.46
C ALA A 7 -26.57 -8.35 -35.92
N CYS A 8 -26.17 -9.50 -35.37
CA CYS A 8 -25.86 -9.62 -33.95
C CYS A 8 -24.65 -8.75 -33.62
N PHE A 9 -24.88 -7.61 -32.97
CA PHE A 9 -23.82 -6.90 -32.27
C PHE A 9 -23.49 -7.68 -31.00
N VAL A 10 -22.42 -8.48 -31.04
CA VAL A 10 -21.77 -8.96 -29.82
C VAL A 10 -21.08 -7.74 -29.20
N ILE A 11 -21.72 -7.13 -28.21
CA ILE A 11 -21.07 -6.14 -27.35
C ILE A 11 -20.08 -6.94 -26.51
N ALA A 12 -18.82 -6.98 -26.96
CA ALA A 12 -17.71 -7.42 -26.13
C ALA A 12 -17.62 -6.43 -24.96
N ALA A 13 -18.13 -6.85 -23.80
CA ALA A 13 -17.93 -6.14 -22.56
C ALA A 13 -16.42 -6.12 -22.28
N PHE A 14 -15.78 -4.99 -22.58
CA PHE A 14 -14.45 -4.67 -22.05
C PHE A 14 -14.63 -4.55 -20.54
N LEU A 15 -14.34 -5.63 -19.83
CA LEU A 15 -14.17 -5.60 -18.39
C LEU A 15 -12.88 -4.80 -18.14
N PRO A 16 -12.93 -3.59 -17.56
CA PRO A 16 -11.71 -2.92 -17.18
C PRO A 16 -11.08 -3.82 -16.11
N ILE A 17 -9.95 -4.44 -16.46
CA ILE A 17 -9.04 -5.02 -15.48
C ILE A 17 -8.66 -3.85 -14.59
N LEU A 18 -9.28 -3.77 -13.42
CA LEU A 18 -8.80 -2.92 -12.35
C LEU A 18 -7.39 -3.42 -12.03
N PHE A 19 -6.40 -2.80 -12.66
CA PHE A 19 -5.10 -2.67 -12.04
C PHE A 19 -5.35 -1.83 -10.79
N GLY A 20 -5.73 -2.50 -9.70
CA GLY A 20 -5.65 -1.92 -8.39
C GLY A 20 -4.22 -1.41 -8.29
N THR A 21 -4.05 -0.10 -8.24
CA THR A 21 -2.76 0.50 -7.97
C THR A 21 -2.26 -0.21 -6.71
N PRO A 22 -1.11 -0.91 -6.75
CA PRO A 22 -0.53 -1.43 -5.55
C PRO A 22 -0.13 -0.18 -4.76
N LEU A 23 -1.04 0.31 -3.92
CA LEU A 23 -0.77 1.20 -2.80
C LEU A 23 0.01 0.38 -1.76
N VAL A 24 1.10 -0.25 -2.20
CA VAL A 24 1.89 -1.12 -1.37
C VAL A 24 3.00 -0.25 -0.82
N PHE A 25 2.69 0.42 0.29
CA PHE A 25 3.61 0.77 1.36
C PHE A 25 4.97 1.27 0.85
N ALA A 26 4.93 2.44 0.21
CA ALA A 26 6.04 3.02 -0.53
C ALA A 26 7.31 3.30 0.30
N HIS A 27 7.31 3.05 1.62
CA HIS A 27 8.44 3.32 2.50
C HIS A 27 9.04 2.07 3.17
N CYS A 28 8.38 0.90 3.13
CA CYS A 28 8.94 -0.35 3.70
C CYS A 28 10.20 -0.84 2.96
N ASP A 29 10.43 -0.35 1.73
CA ASP A 29 11.59 -0.65 0.91
C ASP A 29 12.66 0.48 0.89
N GLY A 30 12.46 1.55 1.67
CA GLY A 30 13.42 2.65 1.81
C GLY A 30 14.60 2.30 2.71
N LEU A 31 15.78 2.83 2.39
CA LEU A 31 16.98 2.74 3.25
C LEU A 31 16.82 3.42 4.62
N ASP A 32 15.91 4.37 4.72
CA ASP A 32 15.44 5.06 5.92
C ASP A 32 14.08 4.53 6.42
N GLY A 33 13.54 3.52 5.75
CA GLY A 33 12.26 2.88 6.06
C GLY A 33 12.31 1.97 7.28
N PRO A 34 11.14 1.59 7.82
CA PRO A 34 11.06 0.88 9.09
C PRO A 34 11.69 -0.52 9.05
N VAL A 35 11.58 -1.25 7.93
CA VAL A 35 12.18 -2.58 7.75
C VAL A 35 13.71 -2.51 7.82
N VAL A 36 14.32 -1.54 7.12
CA VAL A 36 15.78 -1.35 7.13
C VAL A 36 16.26 -0.84 8.49
N ASN A 37 15.50 0.03 9.16
CA ASN A 37 15.82 0.48 10.52
C ASN A 37 15.81 -0.68 11.52
N ALA A 38 14.84 -1.60 11.40
CA ALA A 38 14.81 -2.82 12.22
C ALA A 38 15.99 -3.75 11.93
N ALA A 39 16.33 -3.94 10.64
CA ALA A 39 17.50 -4.72 10.24
C ALA A 39 18.80 -4.12 10.79
N ARG A 40 18.97 -2.80 10.68
CA ARG A 40 20.12 -2.08 11.21
C ARG A 40 20.23 -2.29 12.70
N LYS A 41 19.12 -2.14 13.43
CA LYS A 41 19.11 -2.35 14.88
C LYS A 41 19.45 -3.79 15.25
N ALA A 42 18.91 -4.77 14.53
CA ALA A 42 19.22 -6.19 14.72
C ALA A 42 20.73 -6.46 14.57
N LEU A 43 21.37 -5.91 13.53
CA LEU A 43 22.81 -6.08 13.30
C LEU A 43 23.67 -5.35 14.35
N GLU A 44 23.24 -4.18 14.81
CA GLU A 44 23.92 -3.41 15.85
C GLU A 44 23.89 -4.12 17.21
N THR A 45 22.74 -4.72 17.58
CA THR A 45 22.58 -5.39 18.88
C THR A 45 22.91 -6.87 18.85
N GLY A 46 23.01 -7.47 17.67
CA GLY A 46 23.13 -8.92 17.51
C GLY A 46 21.82 -9.67 17.78
N ASP A 47 20.67 -8.99 17.80
CA ASP A 47 19.36 -9.59 18.08
C ASP A 47 18.51 -9.70 16.81
N VAL A 48 18.49 -10.89 16.22
CA VAL A 48 17.74 -11.18 14.99
C VAL A 48 16.23 -11.02 15.15
N ASN A 49 15.68 -11.11 16.36
CA ASN A 49 14.24 -11.05 16.59
C ASN A 49 13.63 -9.72 16.16
N LEU A 50 14.42 -8.64 16.22
CA LEU A 50 14.01 -7.32 15.73
C LEU A 50 13.71 -7.32 14.23
N ALA A 51 14.43 -8.14 13.45
CA ALA A 51 14.19 -8.31 12.02
C ALA A 51 13.05 -9.33 11.74
N LEU A 52 12.95 -10.40 12.53
CA LEU A 52 11.94 -11.45 12.31
C LEU A 52 10.51 -10.94 12.45
N ALA A 53 10.28 -9.91 13.26
CA ALA A 53 8.97 -9.25 13.39
C ALA A 53 8.42 -8.68 12.07
N TRP A 54 9.26 -8.55 11.04
CA TRP A 54 8.90 -7.97 9.74
C TRP A 54 8.67 -9.02 8.65
N VAL A 55 8.74 -10.32 8.92
CA VAL A 55 8.56 -11.37 7.91
C VAL A 55 7.51 -12.39 8.34
N GLN A 56 7.03 -13.22 7.41
CA GLN A 56 6.16 -14.33 7.77
C GLN A 56 6.94 -15.34 8.62
N LYS A 57 6.22 -16.06 9.47
CA LYS A 57 6.78 -17.17 10.26
C LYS A 57 7.51 -18.20 9.39
N ALA A 58 6.98 -18.48 8.20
CA ALA A 58 7.57 -19.41 7.24
C ALA A 58 8.94 -18.96 6.72
N ASP A 59 9.20 -17.64 6.71
CA ASP A 59 10.43 -17.06 6.17
C ASP A 59 11.52 -16.85 7.23
N GLU A 60 11.22 -17.09 8.51
CA GLU A 60 12.17 -16.85 9.61
C GLU A 60 13.48 -17.60 9.44
N THR A 61 13.45 -18.84 8.93
CA THR A 61 14.64 -19.65 8.72
C THR A 61 15.60 -19.02 7.72
N GLU A 62 15.07 -18.43 6.64
CA GLU A 62 15.86 -17.71 5.64
C GLU A 62 16.54 -16.48 6.27
N ILE A 63 15.78 -15.69 7.03
CA ILE A 63 16.29 -14.48 7.68
C ILE A 63 17.35 -14.81 8.74
N LYS A 64 17.13 -15.84 9.58
CA LYS A 64 18.14 -16.29 10.55
C LYS A 64 19.44 -16.69 9.86
N ALA A 65 19.36 -17.46 8.78
CA ALA A 65 20.55 -17.87 8.03
C ALA A 65 21.28 -16.69 7.37
N ALA A 66 20.54 -15.72 6.83
CA ALA A 66 21.12 -14.50 6.27
C ALA A 66 21.78 -13.62 7.35
N PHE A 67 21.16 -13.52 8.53
CA PHE A 67 21.68 -12.78 9.68
C PHE A 67 23.02 -13.34 10.15
N GLU A 68 23.13 -14.66 10.36
CA GLU A 68 24.37 -15.31 10.80
C GLU A 68 25.53 -15.11 9.82
N LYS A 69 25.26 -15.26 8.51
CA LYS A 69 26.24 -14.98 7.46
C LYS A 69 26.70 -13.52 7.50
N THR A 70 25.75 -12.60 7.66
CA THR A 70 26.01 -11.17 7.77
C THR A 70 26.92 -10.87 8.95
N MET A 71 26.58 -11.37 10.14
CA MET A 71 27.36 -11.15 11.37
C MET A 71 28.79 -11.70 11.27
N THR A 72 28.97 -12.81 10.54
CA THR A 72 30.31 -13.38 10.29
C THR A 72 31.16 -12.46 9.42
N VAL A 73 30.63 -12.02 8.26
CA VAL A 73 31.36 -11.16 7.31
C VAL A 73 31.60 -9.76 7.86
N ARG A 74 30.61 -9.23 8.58
CA ARG A 74 30.61 -7.88 9.16
C ARG A 74 31.80 -7.61 10.08
N ARG A 75 32.34 -8.64 10.73
CA ARG A 75 33.46 -8.55 11.68
C ARG A 75 34.84 -8.44 11.01
N LEU A 76 34.93 -8.63 9.69
CA LEU A 76 36.23 -8.70 9.00
C LEU A 76 36.91 -7.32 8.90
N ASN A 77 36.21 -6.33 8.37
CA ASN A 77 36.66 -4.95 8.25
C ASN A 77 35.49 -4.02 7.87
N ARG A 78 35.73 -2.70 7.82
CA ARG A 78 34.68 -1.70 7.55
C ARG A 78 33.99 -1.89 6.19
N GLN A 79 34.75 -2.20 5.13
CA GLN A 79 34.18 -2.41 3.79
C GLN A 79 33.32 -3.68 3.75
N ALA A 80 33.78 -4.75 4.41
CA ALA A 80 33.02 -5.98 4.56
C ALA A 80 31.74 -5.76 5.38
N GLN A 81 31.78 -4.92 6.41
CA GLN A 81 30.59 -4.50 7.14
C GLN A 81 29.58 -3.78 6.24
N ASP A 82 30.00 -2.79 5.44
CA ASP A 82 29.07 -2.07 4.57
C ASP A 82 28.40 -3.00 3.54
N LEU A 83 29.16 -3.94 2.97
CA LEU A 83 28.63 -4.93 2.03
C LEU A 83 27.68 -5.92 2.72
N ALA A 84 28.04 -6.41 3.90
CA ALA A 84 27.23 -7.36 4.65
C ALA A 84 25.91 -6.72 5.14
N ASP A 85 25.96 -5.50 5.65
CA ASP A 85 24.79 -4.75 6.10
C ASP A 85 23.82 -4.56 4.92
N MET A 86 24.31 -4.14 3.75
CA MET A 86 23.48 -3.97 2.55
C MET A 86 22.85 -5.29 2.07
N TYR A 87 23.63 -6.38 2.04
CA TYR A 87 23.12 -7.71 1.72
C TYR A 87 21.94 -8.11 2.63
N PHE A 88 22.03 -7.84 3.93
CA PHE A 88 20.96 -8.16 4.87
C PHE A 88 19.73 -7.27 4.68
N PHE A 89 19.93 -5.97 4.43
CA PHE A 89 18.84 -5.04 4.14
C PHE A 89 18.05 -5.45 2.89
N GLU A 90 18.74 -5.75 1.80
CA GLU A 90 18.11 -6.24 0.57
C GLU A 90 17.36 -7.55 0.78
N THR A 91 17.96 -8.48 1.52
CA THR A 91 17.35 -9.77 1.85
C THR A 91 16.07 -9.59 2.66
N LEU A 92 16.11 -8.84 3.76
CA LEU A 92 14.95 -8.64 4.62
C LEU A 92 13.83 -7.92 3.89
N VAL A 93 14.14 -6.84 3.14
CA VAL A 93 13.14 -6.12 2.36
C VAL A 93 12.54 -7.03 1.28
N ARG A 94 13.35 -7.79 0.54
CA ARG A 94 12.82 -8.71 -0.49
C ARG A 94 11.84 -9.71 0.11
N VAL A 95 12.18 -10.33 1.23
CA VAL A 95 11.34 -11.32 1.91
C VAL A 95 10.07 -10.66 2.46
N HIS A 96 10.19 -9.52 3.15
CA HIS A 96 9.05 -8.74 3.64
C HIS A 96 8.06 -8.43 2.50
N ARG A 97 8.55 -7.85 1.40
CA ARG A 97 7.74 -7.51 0.23
C ARG A 97 7.04 -8.73 -0.39
N ALA A 98 7.74 -9.85 -0.49
CA ALA A 98 7.14 -11.10 -0.96
C ALA A 98 5.99 -11.55 -0.05
N GLY A 99 6.13 -11.42 1.27
CA GLY A 99 5.06 -11.67 2.25
C GLY A 99 3.86 -10.72 2.14
N GLU A 100 4.04 -9.52 1.58
CA GLU A 100 2.97 -8.59 1.21
C GLU A 100 2.31 -8.91 -0.15
N GLY A 101 2.78 -9.94 -0.85
CA GLY A 101 2.39 -10.23 -2.23
C GLY A 101 2.92 -9.19 -3.23
N ALA A 102 3.94 -8.42 -2.86
CA ALA A 102 4.50 -7.33 -3.65
C ALA A 102 5.88 -7.67 -4.22
N PRO A 103 6.18 -7.26 -5.47
CA PRO A 103 7.49 -7.51 -6.05
C PRO A 103 8.57 -6.67 -5.36
N TYR A 104 9.76 -7.27 -5.24
CA TYR A 104 10.97 -6.54 -4.86
C TYR A 104 11.54 -5.82 -6.08
N THR A 105 11.77 -4.51 -5.96
CA THR A 105 12.28 -3.65 -7.05
C THR A 105 13.54 -2.87 -6.64
N GLY A 106 14.34 -3.46 -5.75
CA GLY A 106 15.51 -2.81 -5.15
C GLY A 106 15.15 -1.96 -3.94
N LEU A 107 16.16 -1.72 -3.09
CA LEU A 107 16.07 -0.72 -2.02
C LEU A 107 15.93 0.68 -2.62
N LYS A 108 15.07 1.49 -2.01
CA LYS A 108 14.86 2.87 -2.45
C LYS A 108 15.79 3.80 -1.67
N PRO A 109 16.25 4.90 -2.30
CA PRO A 109 17.11 5.87 -1.63
C PRO A 109 16.41 6.45 -0.40
N ALA A 110 17.21 6.83 0.59
CA ALA A 110 16.73 7.59 1.74
C ALA A 110 16.36 9.02 1.33
N GLY A 111 15.49 9.67 2.10
CA GLY A 111 15.09 11.06 1.89
C GLY A 111 14.11 11.27 0.74
N ARG A 112 13.38 10.22 0.33
CA ARG A 112 12.28 10.36 -0.63
C ARG A 112 11.14 11.15 -0.02
N ASP A 113 10.45 11.93 -0.85
CA ASP A 113 9.18 12.53 -0.45
C ASP A 113 8.10 11.45 -0.36
N LEU A 114 7.65 11.17 0.86
CA LEU A 114 6.57 10.22 1.17
C LEU A 114 5.21 10.93 1.27
N GLY A 115 5.15 12.23 0.98
CA GLY A 115 4.03 13.09 1.31
C GLY A 115 3.87 13.27 2.82
N PRO A 116 2.84 14.01 3.27
CA PRO A 116 2.67 14.35 4.68
C PRO A 116 2.01 13.24 5.51
N ALA A 117 1.23 12.35 4.88
CA ALA A 117 0.40 11.37 5.59
C ALA A 117 1.21 10.24 6.24
N ILE A 118 2.23 9.70 5.53
CA ILE A 118 3.06 8.60 6.04
C ILE A 118 3.90 9.06 7.24
N PRO A 119 4.71 10.15 7.15
CA PRO A 119 5.46 10.65 8.30
C PRO A 119 4.58 11.04 9.49
N ALA A 120 3.38 11.60 9.24
CA ALA A 120 2.42 11.89 10.32
C ALA A 120 1.89 10.61 10.98
N GLY A 121 1.71 9.53 10.21
CA GLY A 121 1.36 8.20 10.71
C GLY A 121 2.44 7.61 11.60
N ASP A 122 3.69 7.60 11.12
CA ASP A 122 4.84 7.14 11.91
C ASP A 122 5.00 7.96 13.19
N LYS A 123 4.87 9.28 13.09
CA LYS A 123 4.97 10.17 14.25
C LYS A 123 3.89 9.88 15.28
N ALA A 124 2.66 9.59 14.83
CA ALA A 124 1.56 9.28 15.74
C ALA A 124 1.83 8.03 16.58
N ILE A 125 2.49 7.02 16.00
CA ILE A 125 2.92 5.81 16.73
C ILE A 125 4.03 6.16 17.72
N GLU A 126 5.05 6.90 17.27
CA GLU A 126 6.18 7.33 18.09
C GLU A 126 5.73 8.12 19.32
N THR A 127 4.82 9.08 19.13
CA THR A 127 4.31 9.96 20.19
C THR A 127 3.10 9.39 20.93
N ARG A 128 2.59 8.23 20.50
CA ARG A 128 1.37 7.59 21.03
C ARG A 128 0.15 8.53 21.01
N SER A 129 0.05 9.36 19.98
CA SER A 129 -0.92 10.43 19.87
C SER A 129 -1.30 10.62 18.40
N ALA A 130 -2.58 10.46 18.08
CA ALA A 130 -3.09 10.54 16.71
C ALA A 130 -3.59 11.94 16.32
N GLU A 131 -3.55 12.91 17.24
CA GLU A 131 -4.18 14.23 17.12
C GLU A 131 -3.69 15.00 15.89
N ALA A 132 -2.36 15.08 15.69
CA ALA A 132 -1.78 15.77 14.54
C ALA A 132 -2.12 15.07 13.21
N LEU A 133 -2.11 13.73 13.19
CA LEU A 133 -2.52 12.93 12.04
C LEU A 133 -3.99 13.16 11.68
N LEU A 134 -4.88 13.13 12.68
CA LEU A 134 -6.30 13.39 12.51
C LEU A 134 -6.56 14.80 11.99
N GLN A 135 -5.85 15.80 12.52
CA GLN A 135 -5.96 17.18 12.04
C GLN A 135 -5.55 17.30 10.58
N LEU A 136 -4.41 16.71 10.19
CA LEU A 136 -3.94 16.67 8.81
C LEU A 136 -4.99 16.05 7.88
N LEU A 137 -5.40 14.80 8.16
CA LEU A 137 -6.31 14.06 7.29
C LEU A 137 -7.70 14.71 7.19
N THR A 138 -8.26 15.16 8.32
CA THR A 138 -9.60 15.77 8.32
C THR A 138 -9.61 17.15 7.66
N SER A 139 -8.52 17.91 7.74
CA SER A 139 -8.38 19.18 7.03
C SER A 139 -8.38 18.97 5.51
N GLU A 140 -7.56 18.05 5.01
CA GLU A 140 -7.49 17.72 3.58
C GLU A 140 -8.84 17.24 3.04
N VAL A 141 -9.49 16.32 3.76
CA VAL A 141 -10.82 15.80 3.40
C VAL A 141 -11.86 16.92 3.38
N ARG A 142 -11.87 17.79 4.41
CA ARG A 142 -12.84 18.90 4.50
C ARG A 142 -12.66 19.88 3.34
N GLN A 143 -11.42 20.29 3.05
CA GLN A 143 -11.12 21.19 1.94
C GLN A 143 -11.54 20.56 0.60
N GLY A 144 -11.17 19.30 0.37
CA GLY A 144 -11.51 18.56 -0.86
C GLY A 144 -13.01 18.39 -1.08
N LEU A 145 -13.79 18.15 -0.02
CA LEU A 145 -15.24 18.08 -0.06
C LEU A 145 -15.87 19.44 -0.33
N HIS A 146 -15.46 20.48 0.41
CA HIS A 146 -16.01 21.82 0.28
C HIS A 146 -15.81 22.39 -1.13
N ALA A 147 -14.61 22.26 -1.70
CA ALA A 147 -14.32 22.78 -3.04
C ALA A 147 -15.21 22.14 -4.11
N ARG A 148 -15.31 20.81 -4.12
CA ARG A 148 -16.11 20.07 -5.11
C ARG A 148 -17.61 20.28 -4.94
N PHE A 149 -18.08 20.33 -3.68
CA PHE A 149 -19.47 20.63 -3.38
C PHE A 149 -19.85 22.01 -3.91
N HIS A 150 -19.05 23.03 -3.62
CA HIS A 150 -19.30 24.39 -4.08
C HIS A 150 -19.35 24.48 -5.61
N GLU A 151 -18.39 23.85 -6.29
CA GLU A 151 -18.36 23.82 -7.76
C GLU A 151 -19.62 23.15 -8.36
N ALA A 152 -20.07 22.04 -7.78
CA ALA A 152 -21.28 21.36 -8.22
C ALA A 152 -22.54 22.23 -7.98
N VAL A 153 -22.63 22.89 -6.83
CA VAL A 153 -23.76 23.76 -6.47
C VAL A 153 -23.83 25.00 -7.36
N GLU A 154 -22.70 25.67 -7.61
CA GLU A 154 -22.69 26.86 -8.48
C GLU A 154 -23.16 26.53 -9.89
N LYS A 155 -22.74 25.38 -10.42
CA LYS A 155 -23.13 24.94 -11.77
C LYS A 155 -24.56 24.42 -11.84
N ALA A 156 -25.19 24.08 -10.72
CA ALA A 156 -26.54 23.51 -10.68
C ALA A 156 -27.63 24.47 -11.20
N ASN A 157 -27.37 25.77 -11.14
CA ASN A 157 -28.31 26.80 -11.58
C ASN A 157 -28.10 27.17 -13.06
N TYR A 158 -28.34 26.21 -13.96
CA TYR A 158 -28.28 26.43 -15.41
C TYR A 158 -29.68 26.49 -16.04
N ALA A 159 -29.79 27.16 -17.20
CA ALA A 159 -31.02 27.20 -17.97
C ALA A 159 -31.33 25.83 -18.58
N LYS A 160 -32.58 25.36 -18.51
CA LYS A 160 -32.97 24.00 -18.93
C LYS A 160 -32.73 23.70 -20.41
N ASP A 161 -32.70 24.73 -21.24
CA ASP A 161 -32.42 24.69 -22.68
C ASP A 161 -30.93 24.86 -23.02
N ASP A 162 -30.08 25.21 -22.05
CA ASP A 162 -28.62 25.24 -22.20
C ASP A 162 -28.01 23.88 -21.84
N VAL A 163 -27.93 23.02 -22.85
CA VAL A 163 -27.32 21.68 -22.75
C VAL A 163 -25.82 21.77 -22.41
N HIS A 164 -25.12 22.82 -22.82
CA HIS A 164 -23.69 22.97 -22.53
C HIS A 164 -23.46 23.24 -21.04
N ALA A 165 -24.20 24.20 -20.48
CA ALA A 165 -24.17 24.47 -19.04
C ALA A 165 -24.64 23.25 -18.22
N GLY A 166 -25.68 22.55 -18.68
CA GLY A 166 -26.12 21.29 -18.05
C GLY A 166 -25.04 20.21 -18.02
N ARG A 167 -24.25 20.06 -19.10
CA ARG A 167 -23.10 19.14 -19.12
C ARG A 167 -22.00 19.56 -18.14
N ALA A 168 -21.76 20.85 -17.98
CA ALA A 168 -20.80 21.36 -17.01
C ALA A 168 -21.22 21.03 -15.56
N PHE A 169 -22.52 21.17 -15.24
CA PHE A 169 -23.07 20.72 -13.96
C PHE A 169 -22.90 19.22 -13.76
N VAL A 170 -23.32 18.40 -14.72
CA VAL A 170 -23.25 16.92 -14.60
C VAL A 170 -21.81 16.47 -14.35
N LYS A 171 -20.81 17.06 -15.03
CA LYS A 171 -19.40 16.77 -14.77
C LYS A 171 -19.01 17.05 -13.32
N ALA A 172 -19.31 18.25 -12.81
CA ALA A 172 -18.98 18.64 -11.44
C ALA A 172 -19.72 17.78 -10.39
N TYR A 173 -20.98 17.45 -10.64
CA TYR A 173 -21.77 16.55 -9.81
C TYR A 173 -21.14 15.16 -9.73
N VAL A 174 -20.80 14.55 -10.86
CA VAL A 174 -20.20 13.21 -10.91
C VAL A 174 -18.83 13.19 -10.22
N GLU A 175 -17.99 14.21 -10.45
CA GLU A 175 -16.70 14.35 -9.77
C GLU A 175 -16.84 14.47 -8.25
N TYR A 176 -17.82 15.25 -7.78
CA TYR A 176 -18.13 15.37 -6.35
C TYR A 176 -18.62 14.04 -5.75
N ILE A 177 -19.58 13.37 -6.38
CA ILE A 177 -20.15 12.11 -5.87
C ILE A 177 -19.12 10.98 -5.87
N HIS A 178 -18.31 10.83 -6.92
CA HIS A 178 -17.22 9.85 -6.92
C HIS A 178 -16.19 10.14 -5.83
N TYR A 179 -15.91 11.40 -5.51
CA TYR A 179 -15.02 11.73 -4.40
C TYR A 179 -15.60 11.33 -3.04
N VAL A 180 -16.90 11.60 -2.81
CA VAL A 180 -17.62 11.16 -1.60
C VAL A 180 -17.62 9.64 -1.46
N GLU A 181 -17.90 8.91 -2.54
CA GLU A 181 -17.91 7.45 -2.56
C GLU A 181 -16.52 6.89 -2.21
N GLN A 182 -15.46 7.42 -2.81
CA GLN A 182 -14.09 6.98 -2.55
C GLN A 182 -13.67 7.23 -1.10
N LEU A 183 -14.02 8.39 -0.52
CA LEU A 183 -13.75 8.68 0.88
C LEU A 183 -14.50 7.71 1.81
N TYR A 184 -15.78 7.45 1.55
CA TYR A 184 -16.58 6.53 2.34
C TYR A 184 -16.02 5.10 2.26
N ALA A 185 -15.68 4.64 1.05
CA ALA A 185 -15.08 3.33 0.83
C ALA A 185 -13.72 3.19 1.52
N ALA A 186 -12.85 4.21 1.45
CA ALA A 186 -11.56 4.22 2.13
C ALA A 186 -11.71 4.16 3.66
N ALA A 187 -12.71 4.84 4.22
CA ALA A 187 -12.98 4.83 5.66
C ALA A 187 -13.63 3.52 6.17
N LYS A 188 -14.33 2.78 5.29
CA LYS A 188 -15.03 1.53 5.63
C LYS A 188 -14.22 0.27 5.35
N ARG A 189 -13.30 0.32 4.39
CA ARG A 189 -12.45 -0.83 4.08
C ARG A 189 -11.54 -1.11 5.27
N PRO A 190 -11.46 -2.37 5.74
CA PRO A 190 -10.35 -2.78 6.59
C PRO A 190 -9.06 -2.40 5.90
N ALA A 191 -8.06 -1.92 6.66
CA ALA A 191 -6.71 -1.87 6.13
C ALA A 191 -6.37 -3.28 5.61
N GLY A 192 -5.93 -3.39 4.35
CA GLY A 192 -5.51 -4.69 3.81
C GLY A 192 -4.43 -5.26 4.72
N GLY A 193 -4.72 -6.37 5.38
CA GLY A 193 -3.82 -7.01 6.32
C GLY A 193 -2.62 -7.59 5.59
N HIS A 194 -1.43 -7.18 6.03
CA HIS A 194 -0.17 -7.83 5.72
C HIS A 194 -0.12 -9.13 6.50
N MET A 195 0.36 -10.20 5.88
CA MET A 195 0.43 -11.56 6.44
C MET A 195 -0.80 -12.42 6.14
N HIS A 196 -0.75 -13.12 5.00
CA HIS A 196 -1.53 -14.33 4.80
C HIS A 196 -0.84 -15.47 5.56
N GLU A 197 -1.22 -15.69 6.81
CA GLU A 197 -0.85 -16.91 7.51
C GLU A 197 -1.64 -18.06 6.85
N ALA A 198 -0.95 -18.88 6.06
CA ALA A 198 -1.55 -20.10 5.52
C ALA A 198 -1.75 -21.07 6.69
N GLU A 199 -2.93 -21.03 7.32
CA GLU A 199 -3.37 -22.10 8.21
C GLU A 199 -3.45 -23.39 7.38
N THR A 200 -2.44 -24.24 7.55
CA THR A 200 -2.50 -25.63 7.13
C THR A 200 -3.66 -26.30 7.88
N MET A 201 -4.80 -26.44 7.22
CA MET A 201 -5.87 -27.33 7.66
C MET A 201 -5.32 -28.74 7.82
N SER A 202 -5.22 -29.18 9.07
CA SER A 202 -4.97 -30.56 9.44
C SER A 202 -6.01 -31.46 8.76
N ALA A 203 -5.52 -32.48 8.06
CA ALA A 203 -6.33 -33.53 7.49
C ALA A 203 -7.21 -34.16 8.57
N VAL A 204 -8.54 -34.15 8.35
CA VAL A 204 -9.46 -34.99 9.09
C VAL A 204 -9.40 -36.37 8.45
N GLU A 205 -8.84 -37.29 9.21
CA GLU A 205 -8.79 -38.72 8.96
C GLU A 205 -10.23 -39.27 8.90
N HIS A 206 -10.67 -39.71 7.73
CA HIS A 206 -11.91 -40.45 7.58
C HIS A 206 -11.68 -41.91 8.01
N GLN A 207 -12.14 -42.26 9.20
CA GLN A 207 -12.31 -43.66 9.60
C GLN A 207 -13.54 -44.23 8.90
N HIS A 208 -13.34 -45.39 8.27
CA HIS A 208 -14.38 -46.26 7.77
C HIS A 208 -14.87 -47.18 8.89
N GLU A 209 -16.18 -47.19 9.12
CA GLU A 209 -16.95 -48.38 9.54
C GLU A 209 -18.07 -48.60 8.51
#